data_AF-A0A1F9WBZ2-F1
#
_entry.id   AF-A0A1F9WBZ2-F1
#
_cell.length_a   1.000
_cell.length_b   1.000
_cell.length_c   1.000
_cell.angle_alpha   90.00
_cell.angle_beta   90.00
_cell.angle_gamma   90.00
#
_symmetry.space_group_name_H-M   'P 1'
#
loop_
_entity.id
_entity.type
_entity.pdbx_description
1 polymer ?
#
loop_
_entity_poly.entity_id
_entity_poly.type
_entity_poly.pdbx_seq_one_letter_code
_entity_poly.pdbx_strand_id
1 'polypeptide(L)'
;MSGMRLLLPAVAAAGLLCACAGTRGEGRQKPSGPGAAVVFEKQTFKLSKTPSQGLEAALEDSLSASYQTAVKQHSGDSPIEIGFTYSMAPRGAVYPFSEIEVSCIMQEKYARRKGPRLCADFFLELDSQLKSALEKNGQ
;
A
#
# COMPACT_ATOMS: atom_id res chain seq x y z
N MET A 1 11.29 -42.75 -64.11
CA MET A 1 11.96 -41.48 -64.41
C MET A 1 10.94 -40.37 -64.27
N SER A 2 11.32 -39.30 -63.58
CA SER A 2 10.67 -37.98 -63.41
C SER A 2 9.87 -37.51 -64.64
N GLY A 3 8.78 -36.75 -64.60
CA GLY A 3 8.19 -35.82 -63.61
C GLY A 3 7.71 -34.56 -64.38
N MET A 4 6.54 -33.98 -64.06
CA MET A 4 6.10 -32.58 -64.38
C MET A 4 4.66 -32.40 -63.84
N ARG A 5 4.38 -31.74 -62.70
CA ARG A 5 4.19 -30.30 -62.38
C ARG A 5 2.94 -29.61 -62.97
N LEU A 6 2.41 -28.65 -62.17
CA LEU A 6 1.35 -27.63 -62.37
C LEU A 6 -0.06 -28.04 -61.86
N LEU A 7 -0.85 -27.31 -61.05
CA LEU A 7 -0.91 -25.92 -60.48
C LEU A 7 -1.93 -25.96 -59.29
N LEU A 8 -1.62 -25.42 -58.09
CA LEU A 8 -2.17 -24.19 -57.42
C LEU A 8 -3.72 -24.05 -57.26
N PRO A 9 -4.29 -23.31 -56.27
CA PRO A 9 -3.73 -22.69 -55.06
C PRO A 9 -4.66 -22.62 -53.79
N ALA A 10 -4.01 -22.25 -52.67
CA ALA A 10 -4.42 -21.25 -51.66
C ALA A 10 -5.57 -21.45 -50.65
N VAL A 11 -5.26 -20.91 -49.46
CA VAL A 11 -6.11 -20.40 -48.37
C VAL A 11 -6.55 -21.42 -47.32
N ALA A 12 -5.71 -21.60 -46.30
CA ALA A 12 -6.20 -21.81 -44.94
C ALA A 12 -5.45 -20.85 -44.01
N ALA A 13 -6.12 -19.73 -43.76
CA ALA A 13 -5.66 -18.65 -42.93
C ALA A 13 -5.64 -19.05 -41.44
N ALA A 14 -4.61 -18.54 -40.76
CA ALA A 14 -4.62 -17.99 -39.42
C ALA A 14 -5.71 -18.42 -38.43
N GLY A 15 -5.25 -18.92 -37.28
CA GLY A 15 -5.96 -18.76 -36.02
C GLY A 15 -5.78 -19.95 -35.10
N LEU A 16 -4.80 -19.88 -34.18
CA LEU A 16 -4.78 -20.59 -32.88
C LEU A 16 -3.50 -20.20 -32.11
N LEU A 17 -3.34 -18.92 -31.80
CA LEU A 17 -2.40 -18.44 -30.77
C LEU A 17 -3.11 -17.38 -29.92
N CYS A 18 -3.89 -17.86 -28.96
CA CYS A 18 -4.48 -17.15 -27.82
C CYS A 18 -5.19 -18.24 -26.99
N ALA A 19 -5.10 -18.38 -25.68
CA ALA A 19 -4.49 -17.58 -24.64
C ALA A 19 -4.49 -18.46 -23.38
N CYS A 20 -3.32 -18.69 -22.77
CA CYS A 20 -3.24 -18.99 -21.33
C CYS A 20 -2.40 -17.90 -20.68
N ALA A 21 -2.74 -16.64 -20.98
CA ALA A 21 -2.35 -15.52 -20.14
C ALA A 21 -3.15 -15.67 -18.86
N GLY A 22 -2.49 -16.14 -17.80
CA GLY A 22 -3.05 -16.17 -16.46
C GLY A 22 -3.54 -14.77 -16.10
N THR A 23 -4.86 -14.63 -16.01
CA THR A 23 -5.46 -13.52 -15.27
C THR A 23 -5.09 -13.73 -13.82
N ARG A 24 -3.95 -13.15 -13.42
CA ARG A 24 -3.69 -12.75 -12.04
C ARG A 24 -4.76 -11.71 -11.73
N GLY A 25 -5.95 -12.20 -11.41
CA GLY A 25 -7.05 -11.37 -10.97
C GLY A 25 -6.57 -10.66 -9.71
N GLU A 26 -6.29 -9.37 -9.85
CA GLU A 26 -6.54 -8.43 -8.76
C GLU A 26 -7.86 -8.85 -8.15
N GLY A 27 -7.80 -9.26 -6.88
CA GLY A 27 -8.98 -9.64 -6.13
C GLY A 27 -9.95 -8.48 -6.18
N ARG A 28 -10.95 -8.57 -7.06
CA ARG A 28 -12.11 -7.71 -7.06
C ARG A 28 -12.81 -7.96 -5.72
N GLN A 29 -12.41 -7.20 -4.71
CA GLN A 29 -13.03 -7.22 -3.41
C GLN A 29 -14.52 -6.98 -3.64
N LYS A 30 -15.32 -7.99 -3.28
CA LYS A 30 -16.76 -7.88 -3.16
C LYS A 30 -17.06 -6.60 -2.38
N PRO A 31 -17.99 -5.73 -2.85
CA PRO A 31 -18.33 -4.51 -2.13
C PRO A 31 -18.71 -4.93 -0.71
N SER A 32 -17.87 -4.50 0.22
CA SER A 32 -18.04 -4.80 1.63
C SER A 32 -19.22 -3.96 2.12
N GLY A 33 -20.04 -4.50 3.01
CA GLY A 33 -21.29 -3.84 3.42
C GLY A 33 -21.08 -2.43 4.01
N PRO A 34 -22.16 -1.68 4.27
CA PRO A 34 -22.07 -0.35 4.87
C PRO A 34 -21.19 -0.38 6.14
N GLY A 35 -20.08 0.35 6.12
CA GLY A 35 -19.10 0.37 7.22
C GLY A 35 -17.80 -0.39 6.95
N ALA A 36 -17.60 -0.91 5.74
CA ALA A 36 -16.34 -1.51 5.30
C ALA A 36 -15.12 -0.62 5.57
N ALA A 37 -14.05 -1.22 6.07
CA ALA A 37 -12.73 -0.60 6.11
C ALA A 37 -12.02 -0.84 4.78
N VAL A 38 -11.50 0.23 4.18
CA VAL A 38 -10.74 0.21 2.94
C VAL A 38 -9.36 0.78 3.20
N VAL A 39 -8.34 0.17 2.60
CA VAL A 39 -7.02 0.82 2.54
C VAL A 39 -7.16 2.01 1.60
N PHE A 40 -7.11 3.20 2.15
CA PHE A 40 -7.28 4.44 1.40
C PHE A 40 -5.99 4.83 0.69
N GLU A 41 -4.87 4.75 1.41
CA GLU A 41 -3.55 5.12 0.92
C GLU A 41 -2.48 4.28 1.60
N LYS A 42 -1.35 4.08 0.93
CA LYS A 42 -0.17 3.42 1.49
C LYS A 42 1.06 4.25 1.19
N GLN A 43 1.97 4.35 2.16
CA GLN A 43 3.29 4.92 1.96
C GLN A 43 4.38 4.00 2.51
N THR A 44 5.50 4.00 1.82
CA THR A 44 6.68 3.22 2.19
C THR A 44 7.73 4.13 2.76
N PHE A 45 8.22 3.81 3.96
CA PHE A 45 9.25 4.56 4.66
C PHE A 45 10.52 3.73 4.75
N LYS A 46 11.62 4.32 4.29
CA LYS A 46 12.95 3.74 4.46
C LYS A 46 13.47 4.13 5.83
N LEU A 47 13.95 3.14 6.55
CA LEU A 47 14.49 3.30 7.89
C LEU A 47 16.01 3.04 7.84
N SER A 48 16.55 2.24 8.76
CA SER A 48 17.98 1.90 8.78
C SER A 48 18.27 0.57 8.07
N LYS A 49 19.37 0.51 7.33
CA LYS A 49 19.88 -0.76 6.77
C LYS A 49 20.48 -1.68 7.83
N THR A 50 20.81 -1.13 9.00
CA THR A 50 21.37 -1.86 10.14
C THR A 50 20.34 -1.97 11.26
N PRO A 51 20.33 -3.10 12.00
CA PRO A 51 19.49 -3.22 13.18
C PRO A 51 19.82 -2.15 14.22
N SER A 52 18.81 -1.44 14.70
CA SER A 52 18.93 -0.47 15.80
C SER A 52 17.78 -0.70 16.76
N GLN A 53 18.09 -1.20 17.96
CA GLN A 53 17.07 -1.45 18.98
C GLN A 53 16.38 -0.15 19.42
N GLY A 54 17.11 0.98 19.44
CA GLY A 54 16.53 2.28 19.75
C GLY A 54 15.53 2.75 18.69
N LEU A 55 15.84 2.53 17.42
CA LEU A 55 14.92 2.85 16.32
C LEU A 55 13.68 1.96 16.33
N GLU A 56 13.86 0.64 16.55
CA GLU A 56 12.74 -0.30 16.64
C GLU A 56 11.79 0.06 17.79
N ALA A 57 12.34 0.43 18.96
CA ALA A 57 11.55 0.89 20.09
C ALA A 57 10.80 2.20 19.79
N ALA A 58 11.47 3.16 19.14
CA ALA A 58 10.88 4.45 18.80
C ALA A 58 9.84 4.38 17.66
N LEU A 59 9.81 3.28 16.88
CA LEU A 59 8.92 3.15 15.74
C LEU A 59 7.45 3.09 16.15
N GLU A 60 7.12 2.31 17.17
CA GLU A 60 5.75 2.23 17.70
C GLU A 60 5.30 3.58 18.25
N ASP A 61 6.15 4.25 19.01
CA ASP A 61 5.88 5.59 19.55
C ASP A 61 5.64 6.60 18.43
N SER A 62 6.45 6.56 17.37
CA SER A 62 6.31 7.45 16.20
C SER A 62 4.98 7.23 15.48
N LEU A 63 4.57 5.97 15.28
CA LEU A 63 3.29 5.61 14.67
C LEU A 63 2.10 6.05 15.55
N SER A 64 2.18 5.78 16.85
CA SER A 64 1.14 6.12 17.82
C SER A 64 0.98 7.64 17.95
N ALA A 65 2.09 8.38 18.07
CA ALA A 65 2.07 9.84 18.14
C ALA A 65 1.47 10.45 16.86
N SER A 66 1.89 9.97 15.69
CA SER A 66 1.36 10.45 14.41
C SER A 66 -0.14 10.18 14.26
N TYR A 67 -0.58 8.99 14.68
CA TYR A 67 -1.99 8.64 14.71
C TYR A 67 -2.79 9.57 15.64
N GLN A 68 -2.32 9.78 16.88
CA GLN A 68 -2.98 10.65 17.85
C GLN A 68 -3.07 12.10 17.36
N THR A 69 -2.00 12.60 16.73
CA THR A 69 -1.97 13.94 16.13
C THR A 69 -3.01 14.06 15.01
N ALA A 70 -3.04 13.12 14.08
CA ALA A 70 -4.02 13.12 12.99
C ALA A 70 -5.46 12.99 13.52
N VAL A 71 -5.69 12.10 14.49
CA VAL A 71 -6.99 11.97 15.16
C VAL A 71 -7.41 13.31 15.75
N LYS A 72 -6.56 13.94 16.56
CA LYS A 72 -6.86 15.20 17.24
C LYS A 72 -7.15 16.34 16.27
N GLN A 73 -6.45 16.41 15.15
CA GLN A 73 -6.65 17.43 14.11
C GLN A 73 -7.95 17.23 13.33
N HIS A 74 -8.41 15.98 13.15
CA HIS A 74 -9.52 15.64 12.27
C HIS A 74 -10.79 15.15 13.00
N SER A 75 -10.74 14.96 14.32
CA SER A 75 -11.86 14.47 15.13
C SER A 75 -12.99 15.46 15.34
N GLY A 76 -12.70 16.77 15.24
CA GLY A 76 -13.66 17.80 15.64
C GLY A 76 -14.23 17.49 17.03
N ASP A 77 -15.56 17.57 17.16
CA ASP A 77 -16.30 17.31 18.40
C ASP A 77 -16.58 15.82 18.68
N SER A 78 -16.21 14.90 17.78
CA SER A 78 -16.55 13.47 17.91
C SER A 78 -15.43 12.55 17.39
N PRO A 79 -14.46 12.19 18.26
CA PRO A 79 -13.33 11.32 17.93
C PRO A 79 -13.72 9.94 17.38
N ILE A 80 -14.88 9.41 17.76
CA ILE A 80 -15.37 8.09 17.35
C ILE A 80 -15.81 8.08 15.86
N GLU A 81 -16.08 9.24 15.25
CA GLU A 81 -16.64 9.36 13.89
C GLU A 81 -15.62 9.68 12.79
N ILE A 82 -14.32 9.56 13.06
CA ILE A 82 -13.31 9.76 12.01
C ILE A 82 -13.19 8.54 11.09
N GLY A 83 -13.53 7.35 11.60
CA GLY A 83 -13.43 6.07 10.90
C GLY A 83 -12.07 5.85 10.25
N PHE A 84 -11.00 6.16 10.98
CA PHE A 84 -9.61 6.08 10.56
C PHE A 84 -8.86 5.11 11.48
N THR A 85 -7.98 4.30 10.89
CA THR A 85 -6.97 3.52 11.59
C THR A 85 -5.77 3.32 10.65
N TYR A 86 -4.72 2.66 11.12
CA TYR A 86 -3.55 2.36 10.30
C TYR A 86 -3.11 0.92 10.51
N SER A 87 -2.33 0.41 9.57
CA SER A 87 -1.58 -0.84 9.73
C SER A 87 -0.17 -0.66 9.19
N MET A 88 0.81 -1.31 9.80
CA MET A 88 2.20 -1.34 9.34
C MET A 88 2.59 -2.75 8.94
N ALA A 89 3.36 -2.88 7.86
CA ALA A 89 3.96 -4.13 7.42
C ALA A 89 5.45 -3.93 7.11
N PRO A 90 6.35 -4.80 7.61
CA PRO A 90 7.76 -4.76 7.23
C PRO A 90 7.95 -5.13 5.75
N ARG A 91 8.91 -4.48 5.10
CA ARG A 91 9.23 -4.65 3.67
C ARG A 91 10.71 -4.91 3.40
N GLY A 92 11.57 -4.82 4.41
CA GLY A 92 12.99 -5.07 4.23
C GLY A 92 13.30 -6.51 3.80
N ALA A 93 14.22 -6.66 2.86
CA ALA A 93 14.60 -7.96 2.30
C ALA A 93 15.52 -8.79 3.21
N VAL A 94 16.42 -8.11 3.92
CA VAL A 94 17.39 -8.73 4.84
C VAL A 94 17.01 -8.44 6.28
N TYR A 95 16.80 -7.17 6.60
CA TYR A 95 16.35 -6.72 7.90
C TYR A 95 14.92 -6.18 7.79
N PRO A 96 13.90 -6.81 8.43
CA PRO A 96 12.50 -6.48 8.18
C PRO A 96 12.14 -5.00 8.36
N PHE A 97 12.77 -4.33 9.34
CA PHE A 97 12.57 -2.92 9.64
C PHE A 97 13.54 -1.99 8.92
N SER A 98 14.21 -2.44 7.84
CA SER A 98 14.93 -1.51 6.96
C SER A 98 13.99 -0.67 6.09
N GLU A 99 12.80 -1.19 5.86
CA GLU A 99 11.74 -0.52 5.12
C GLU A 99 10.40 -0.99 5.69
N ILE A 100 9.46 -0.07 5.86
CA ILE A 100 8.09 -0.38 6.29
C ILE A 100 7.09 0.20 5.30
N GLU A 101 5.98 -0.50 5.11
CA GLU A 101 4.79 0.02 4.43
C GLU A 101 3.74 0.33 5.50
N VAL A 102 3.27 1.57 5.53
CA VAL A 102 2.20 2.00 6.42
C VAL A 102 0.98 2.31 5.58
N SER A 103 -0.15 1.69 5.95
CA SER A 103 -1.44 1.84 5.28
C SER A 103 -2.34 2.74 6.11
N CYS A 104 -2.88 3.80 5.51
CA CYS A 104 -3.99 4.56 6.04
C CYS A 104 -5.29 3.83 5.69
N ILE A 105 -6.04 3.39 6.70
CA ILE A 105 -7.25 2.60 6.55
C ILE A 105 -8.44 3.46 6.98
N MET A 106 -9.43 3.59 6.10
CA MET A 106 -10.59 4.41 6.31
C MET A 106 -11.87 3.57 6.23
N GLN A 107 -12.88 3.90 7.03
CA GLN A 107 -14.23 3.44 6.75
C GLN A 107 -14.72 4.10 5.45
N GLU A 108 -15.31 3.31 4.56
CA GLU A 108 -15.68 3.71 3.20
C GLU A 108 -16.57 4.97 3.18
N LYS A 109 -17.46 5.12 4.17
CA LYS A 109 -18.37 6.27 4.32
C LYS A 109 -17.65 7.61 4.60
N TYR A 110 -16.41 7.59 5.09
CA TYR A 110 -15.59 8.78 5.36
C TYR A 110 -14.42 8.92 4.39
N ALA A 111 -13.97 7.83 3.76
CA ALA A 111 -12.80 7.77 2.89
C ALA A 111 -12.77 8.91 1.86
N ARG A 112 -13.86 9.14 1.11
CA ARG A 112 -13.89 10.20 0.08
C ARG A 112 -13.81 11.62 0.62
N ARG A 113 -14.40 11.88 1.79
CA ARG A 113 -14.55 13.25 2.34
C ARG A 113 -13.39 13.66 3.24
N LYS A 114 -12.98 12.76 4.14
CA LYS A 114 -11.94 13.00 5.14
C LYS A 114 -10.59 12.40 4.75
N GLY A 115 -10.59 11.29 4.00
CA GLY A 115 -9.40 10.50 3.68
C GLY A 115 -8.23 11.30 3.08
N PRO A 116 -8.41 12.12 2.03
CA PRO A 116 -7.28 12.79 1.39
C PRO A 116 -6.47 13.67 2.33
N ARG A 117 -7.14 14.49 3.16
CA ARG A 117 -6.44 15.38 4.11
C ARG A 117 -5.93 14.61 5.32
N LEU A 118 -6.77 13.74 5.90
CA LEU A 118 -6.41 12.99 7.09
C LEU A 118 -5.20 12.09 6.85
N CYS A 119 -5.20 11.30 5.77
CA CYS A 119 -4.08 10.39 5.47
C CYS A 119 -2.81 11.17 5.11
N ALA A 120 -2.93 12.29 4.39
CA ALA A 120 -1.78 13.14 4.08
C ALA A 120 -1.15 13.71 5.36
N ASP A 121 -1.97 14.27 6.26
CA ASP A 121 -1.47 14.84 7.53
C ASP A 121 -0.85 13.75 8.43
N PHE A 122 -1.46 12.57 8.48
CA PHE A 122 -0.90 11.41 9.18
C PHE A 122 0.48 11.02 8.65
N PHE A 123 0.64 10.91 7.33
CA PHE A 123 1.93 10.52 6.74
C PHE A 123 2.98 11.62 6.83
N LEU A 124 2.59 12.89 6.75
CA LEU A 124 3.50 14.03 6.95
C LEU A 124 4.06 14.05 8.39
N GLU A 125 3.20 13.87 9.38
CA GLU A 125 3.62 13.78 10.78
C GLU A 125 4.53 12.56 10.99
N LEU A 126 4.15 11.40 10.44
CA LEU A 126 4.93 10.17 10.57
C LEU A 126 6.32 10.30 9.94
N ASP A 127 6.44 10.88 8.76
CA ASP A 127 7.74 11.14 8.12
C ASP A 127 8.65 11.99 9.02
N SER A 128 8.10 13.03 9.64
CA SER A 128 8.82 13.90 10.58
C SER A 128 9.29 13.16 11.84
N GLN A 129 8.42 12.36 12.45
CA GLN A 129 8.75 11.55 13.62
C GLN A 129 9.82 10.50 13.31
N LEU A 130 9.70 9.81 12.18
CA LEU A 130 10.67 8.79 11.76
C LEU A 130 12.03 9.38 11.46
N LYS A 131 12.10 10.53 10.77
CA LYS A 131 13.36 11.26 10.55
C LYS A 131 14.03 11.63 11.87
N SER A 132 13.26 12.16 12.80
CA SER A 132 13.76 12.51 14.13
C SER A 132 14.26 11.28 14.90
N ALA A 133 13.57 10.15 14.80
CA ALA A 133 13.99 8.90 15.43
C ALA A 133 15.26 8.33 14.79
N LEU A 134 15.39 8.42 13.46
CA LEU A 134 16.59 8.00 12.72
C LEU A 134 17.80 8.85 13.09
N GLU A 135 17.65 10.16 13.25
CA GLU A 135 18.75 11.04 13.66
C GLU A 135 19.24 10.73 15.09
N LYS A 136 18.31 10.40 15.99
CA LYS A 136 18.63 10.10 17.40
C LYS A 136 19.19 8.69 17.61
N ASN A 137 18.82 7.72 16.78
CA ASN A 137 19.10 6.29 16.98
C ASN A 137 19.86 5.62 15.83
N GLY A 138 20.29 6.41 14.83
CA GLY A 138 20.97 5.94 13.61
C GLY A 138 22.50 5.91 13.70
N GLN A 139 23.06 6.02 14.90
CA GLN A 139 24.50 5.82 15.18
C GLN A 139 24.75 4.42 15.74
#